data_AF-A0A7Y1Z8H2-F1
#
_entry.id   AF-A0A7Y1Z8H2-F1
#
_cell.length_a   1.000
_cell.length_b   1.000
_cell.length_c   1.000
_cell.angle_alpha   90.00
_cell.angle_beta   90.00
_cell.angle_gamma   90.00
#
_symmetry.space_group_name_H-M   'P 1'
#
loop_
_entity.id
_entity.type
_entity.pdbx_description
1 polymer ?
#
loop_
_entity_poly.entity_id
_entity_poly.type
_entity_poly.pdbx_seq_one_letter_code
_entity_poly.pdbx_strand_id
1 'polypeptide(L)'
;LFTPYLAGKNEDVAYKQELWYPHKTGESMLNFLPGNLTSSWNEDIEYYTPFISHFYEIAEEAKQAFSDDKVVRTRASFPIPIVRKTKCYECGGDKKKLDGQGKKTITCNTCDETGHVYLPGPTGVYFEDDSGPGFMDEGGTSKSVKDPIRWAEPNLAYPKQSYEVAWDLYDKCEKSLWLDVIDGAGANASEEAILQRRKDFLDAQHYNAVKLYTFWDRFLWHCECTLNRRMESQTKDNRIKPTHIIPDELRVKSAEELAQEAKMAAPENRLSAKLEEYRKKYKDSPIELRKHEILLCYSIVYLSDNDEIQTLLAKDILSKDDILKSKFAPVVLKDIAKEPNFLEYKDEKVFDLIDKALLDRYGIGAEKEENPKEVDLDTDTTKESIKSIKDAIKSESMSESEAISLAMKLFKIDEEKAAELLELNLIE
;
A
#
# COMPACT_ATOMS: atom_id res chain seq x y z
N LEU A 1 17.45 21.39 -23.02
CA LEU A 1 16.65 22.01 -24.11
C LEU A 1 16.95 21.21 -25.37
N PHE A 2 15.93 20.91 -26.19
CA PHE A 2 16.13 20.25 -27.47
C PHE A 2 16.25 21.33 -28.54
N THR A 3 17.44 21.45 -29.11
CA THR A 3 17.72 22.41 -30.19
C THR A 3 17.71 21.63 -31.50
N PRO A 4 16.81 21.94 -32.45
CA PRO A 4 16.83 21.28 -33.75
C PRO A 4 18.10 21.70 -34.50
N TYR A 5 18.78 20.74 -35.11
CA TYR A 5 19.90 21.02 -36.02
C TYR A 5 19.83 20.12 -37.25
N LEU A 6 20.28 20.65 -38.38
CA LEU A 6 20.29 19.92 -39.65
C LEU A 6 21.57 19.08 -39.74
N ALA A 7 21.41 17.76 -39.73
CA ALA A 7 22.51 16.81 -39.82
C ALA A 7 22.76 16.40 -41.28
N GLY A 8 23.55 17.19 -42.01
CA GLY A 8 24.06 16.78 -43.33
C GLY A 8 22.98 16.61 -44.42
N LYS A 9 23.42 16.22 -45.63
CA LYS A 9 22.73 16.43 -46.92
C LYS A 9 21.38 15.72 -47.15
N ASN A 10 20.88 14.94 -46.21
CA ASN A 10 19.54 14.35 -46.29
C ASN A 10 18.72 14.89 -45.12
N GLU A 11 17.55 15.45 -45.44
CA GLU A 11 16.72 16.35 -44.64
C GLU A 11 16.03 15.69 -43.42
N ASP A 12 16.75 14.95 -42.59
CA ASP A 12 16.22 14.49 -41.31
C ASP A 12 16.48 15.55 -40.22
N VAL A 13 15.39 16.09 -39.65
CA VAL A 13 15.46 17.02 -38.52
C VAL A 13 15.89 16.22 -37.28
N ALA A 14 17.18 16.30 -36.96
CA ALA A 14 17.74 15.72 -35.75
C ALA A 14 17.67 16.74 -34.59
N TYR A 15 17.20 16.30 -33.43
CA TYR A 15 17.22 17.13 -32.21
C TYR A 15 18.49 16.82 -31.43
N LYS A 16 19.33 17.83 -31.19
CA LYS A 16 20.46 17.69 -30.28
C LYS A 16 20.01 18.10 -28.89
N GLN A 17 20.17 17.22 -27.93
CA GLN A 17 19.99 17.55 -26.52
C GLN A 17 21.21 18.39 -26.07
N GLU A 18 21.01 19.69 -25.90
CA GLU A 18 22.02 20.54 -25.27
C GLU A 18 21.77 20.61 -23.77
N LEU A 19 22.77 20.14 -23.03
CA LEU A 19 22.80 20.14 -21.58
C LEU A 19 23.16 21.55 -21.09
N TRP A 20 22.14 22.39 -20.86
CA TRP A 20 22.34 23.79 -20.45
C TRP A 20 23.04 23.93 -19.09
N TYR A 21 22.99 22.90 -18.24
CA TYR A 21 23.69 22.89 -16.96
C TYR A 21 24.44 21.56 -16.76
N PRO A 22 25.78 21.52 -16.85
CA PRO A 22 26.56 20.34 -16.55
C PRO A 22 26.71 20.19 -15.05
N HIS A 23 25.84 19.39 -14.42
CA HIS A 23 25.89 19.16 -12.97
C HIS A 23 27.05 18.27 -12.50
N LYS A 24 27.88 17.78 -13.44
CA LYS A 24 29.12 17.00 -13.19
C LYS A 24 28.97 15.78 -12.27
N THR A 25 27.80 15.14 -12.20
CA THR A 25 27.68 13.82 -11.54
C THR A 25 27.74 12.64 -12.51
N GLY A 26 27.62 12.89 -13.83
CA GLY A 26 27.57 11.84 -14.85
C GLY A 26 26.16 11.40 -15.25
N GLU A 27 25.10 11.86 -14.57
CA GLU A 27 23.73 11.40 -14.82
C GLU A 27 22.88 12.36 -15.69
N SER A 28 21.98 11.81 -16.51
CA SER A 28 21.06 12.57 -17.38
C SER A 28 19.81 13.04 -16.64
N MET A 29 19.45 14.32 -16.80
CA MET A 29 18.31 14.97 -16.13
C MET A 29 16.93 14.71 -16.78
N LEU A 30 16.78 13.71 -17.66
CA LEU A 30 15.53 13.50 -18.42
C LEU A 30 14.87 12.12 -18.24
N ASN A 31 15.53 11.16 -17.59
CA ASN A 31 14.92 9.85 -17.32
C ASN A 31 14.28 9.84 -15.93
N PHE A 32 13.09 10.42 -15.87
CA PHE A 32 12.24 10.50 -14.68
C PHE A 32 11.15 9.41 -14.66
N LEU A 33 11.44 8.23 -15.21
CA LEU A 33 10.51 7.10 -15.12
C LEU A 33 10.99 6.13 -14.02
N PRO A 34 10.09 5.66 -13.13
CA PRO A 34 10.43 4.62 -12.18
C PRO A 34 10.86 3.36 -12.94
N GLY A 35 12.07 2.88 -12.66
CA GLY A 35 12.69 1.85 -13.46
C GLY A 35 13.98 1.30 -12.86
N ASN A 36 14.46 0.18 -13.40
CA ASN A 36 15.74 -0.41 -13.02
C ASN A 36 16.88 0.23 -13.82
N LEU A 37 17.99 0.52 -13.14
CA LEU A 37 19.24 0.86 -13.81
C LEU A 37 19.70 -0.38 -14.57
N THR A 38 19.75 -0.28 -15.88
CA THR A 38 20.12 -1.37 -16.79
C THR A 38 21.32 -0.89 -17.59
N SER A 39 22.35 -1.70 -17.70
CA SER A 39 23.47 -1.42 -18.58
C SER A 39 23.17 -1.91 -19.98
N SER A 40 23.67 -1.18 -20.99
CA SER A 40 23.71 -1.68 -22.35
C SER A 40 24.54 -2.96 -22.42
N TRP A 41 24.36 -3.74 -23.49
CA TRP A 41 25.09 -5.00 -23.70
C TRP A 41 26.63 -4.85 -23.71
N ASN A 42 27.12 -3.62 -23.89
CA ASN A 42 28.54 -3.27 -23.88
C ASN A 42 28.97 -2.55 -22.58
N GLU A 43 28.09 -2.47 -21.57
CA GLU A 43 28.32 -1.80 -20.27
C GLU A 43 28.63 -0.29 -20.32
N ASP A 44 28.80 0.29 -21.51
CA ASP A 44 29.20 1.69 -21.70
C ASP A 44 28.12 2.72 -21.37
N ILE A 45 26.85 2.32 -21.37
CA ILE A 45 25.70 3.21 -21.18
C ILE A 45 24.75 2.60 -20.16
N GLU A 46 24.58 3.29 -19.03
CA GLU A 46 23.54 3.00 -18.05
C GLU A 46 22.27 3.79 -18.42
N TYR A 47 21.14 3.09 -18.54
CA TYR A 47 19.83 3.70 -18.76
C TYR A 47 18.79 3.10 -17.83
N TYR A 48 17.72 3.86 -17.59
CA TYR A 48 16.61 3.40 -16.76
C TYR A 48 15.57 2.70 -17.63
N THR A 49 15.35 1.42 -17.37
CA THR A 49 14.26 0.66 -18.00
C THR A 49 13.01 0.79 -17.13
N PRO A 50 11.90 1.35 -17.64
CA PRO A 50 10.67 1.50 -16.86
C PRO A 50 10.17 0.17 -16.30
N PHE A 51 9.56 0.17 -15.11
CA PHE A 51 9.01 -1.08 -14.53
C PHE A 51 7.95 -1.75 -15.42
N ILE A 52 7.23 -0.94 -16.20
CA ILE A 52 6.22 -1.38 -17.15
C ILE A 52 6.79 -1.62 -18.57
N SER A 53 8.11 -1.71 -18.74
CA SER A 53 8.70 -1.91 -20.08
C SER A 53 8.17 -3.17 -20.76
N HIS A 54 8.10 -4.28 -20.01
CA HIS A 54 7.59 -5.56 -20.47
C HIS A 54 6.11 -5.51 -20.87
N PHE A 55 5.33 -4.62 -20.26
CA PHE A 55 3.93 -4.42 -20.65
C PHE A 55 3.82 -3.93 -22.10
N TYR A 56 4.67 -2.98 -22.52
CA TYR A 56 4.54 -2.41 -23.87
C TYR A 56 4.78 -3.43 -24.99
N GLU A 57 5.75 -4.33 -24.80
CA GLU A 57 6.04 -5.40 -25.77
C GLU A 57 4.86 -6.38 -25.87
N ILE A 58 4.36 -6.85 -24.73
CA ILE A 58 3.24 -7.79 -24.67
C ILE A 58 1.94 -7.13 -25.14
N ALA A 59 1.72 -5.85 -24.85
CA ALA A 59 0.51 -5.12 -25.23
C ALA A 59 0.43 -4.88 -26.74
N GLU A 60 1.55 -4.58 -27.41
CA GLU A 60 1.55 -4.45 -28.86
C GLU A 60 1.33 -5.81 -29.53
N GLU A 61 1.91 -6.88 -28.98
CA GLU A 61 1.65 -8.25 -29.45
C GLU A 61 0.18 -8.66 -29.23
N ALA A 62 -0.41 -8.35 -28.08
CA ALA A 62 -1.82 -8.62 -27.76
C ALA A 62 -2.76 -7.89 -28.74
N LYS A 63 -2.50 -6.61 -29.00
CA LYS A 63 -3.26 -5.78 -29.94
C LYS A 63 -3.17 -6.33 -31.37
N GLN A 64 -1.97 -6.74 -31.80
CA GLN A 64 -1.77 -7.34 -33.11
C GLN A 64 -2.53 -8.68 -33.21
N ALA A 65 -2.39 -9.56 -32.21
CA ALA A 65 -3.09 -10.84 -32.14
C ALA A 65 -4.63 -10.68 -32.16
N PHE A 66 -5.16 -9.67 -31.47
CA PHE A 66 -6.59 -9.36 -31.49
C PHE A 66 -7.07 -8.86 -32.87
N SER A 67 -6.25 -8.02 -33.53
CA SER A 67 -6.53 -7.60 -34.91
C SER A 67 -6.51 -8.79 -35.88
N ASP A 68 -5.55 -9.70 -35.73
CA ASP A 68 -5.42 -10.88 -36.57
C ASP A 68 -6.56 -11.88 -36.34
N ASP A 69 -7.01 -12.06 -35.09
CA ASP A 69 -8.21 -12.85 -34.75
C ASP A 69 -9.44 -12.36 -35.53
N LYS A 70 -9.63 -11.04 -35.66
CA LYS A 70 -10.72 -10.49 -36.48
C LYS A 70 -10.66 -10.96 -37.92
N VAL A 71 -9.46 -11.03 -38.52
CA VAL A 71 -9.26 -11.50 -39.89
C VAL A 71 -9.51 -13.01 -39.99
N VAL A 72 -8.97 -13.80 -39.05
CA VAL A 72 -9.15 -15.26 -39.00
C VAL A 72 -10.63 -15.61 -38.85
N ARG A 73 -11.33 -14.94 -37.93
CA ARG A 73 -12.78 -15.11 -37.74
C ARG A 73 -13.56 -14.73 -38.97
N THR A 74 -13.22 -13.63 -39.64
CA THR A 74 -13.90 -13.21 -40.88
C THR A 74 -13.74 -14.26 -41.97
N ARG A 75 -12.57 -14.88 -42.11
CA ARG A 75 -12.32 -15.98 -43.06
C ARG A 75 -13.05 -17.27 -42.67
N ALA A 76 -13.17 -17.55 -41.37
CA ALA A 76 -13.85 -18.73 -40.87
C ALA A 76 -15.37 -18.57 -40.69
N SER A 77 -15.92 -17.35 -40.85
CA SER A 77 -17.35 -17.06 -40.68
C SER A 77 -18.21 -17.53 -41.87
N PHE A 78 -17.57 -17.80 -43.00
CA PHE A 78 -18.25 -18.22 -44.22
C PHE A 78 -17.65 -19.53 -44.75
N PRO A 79 -18.48 -20.40 -45.33
CA PRO A 79 -17.97 -21.60 -46.00
C PRO A 79 -17.06 -21.21 -47.17
N ILE A 80 -16.04 -22.04 -47.41
CA ILE A 80 -15.05 -21.75 -48.45
C ILE A 80 -15.53 -22.36 -49.77
N PRO A 81 -15.67 -21.57 -50.85
CA PRO A 81 -16.05 -22.10 -52.15
C PRO A 81 -14.87 -22.86 -52.77
N ILE A 82 -15.10 -24.13 -53.08
CA ILE A 82 -14.26 -24.95 -53.94
C ILE A 82 -14.84 -24.85 -55.35
N VAL A 83 -14.11 -24.20 -56.24
CA VAL A 83 -14.56 -23.96 -57.63
C VAL A 83 -13.68 -24.76 -58.57
N ARG A 84 -14.31 -25.47 -59.50
CA ARG A 84 -13.60 -26.16 -60.58
C ARG A 84 -13.03 -25.13 -61.54
N LYS A 85 -11.74 -25.28 -61.92
CA LYS A 85 -11.10 -24.40 -62.91
C LYS A 85 -11.87 -24.44 -64.23
N THR A 86 -12.65 -23.41 -64.51
CA THR A 86 -13.27 -23.25 -65.83
C THR A 86 -12.23 -22.71 -66.80
N LYS A 87 -12.12 -23.34 -67.96
CA LYS A 87 -11.26 -22.85 -69.04
C LYS A 87 -11.78 -21.51 -69.49
N CYS A 88 -10.87 -20.56 -69.71
CA CYS A 88 -11.22 -19.27 -70.25
C CYS A 88 -11.96 -19.45 -71.58
N TYR A 89 -13.20 -18.96 -71.66
CA TYR A 89 -14.04 -19.07 -72.86
C TYR A 89 -13.33 -18.54 -74.10
N GLU A 90 -12.50 -17.52 -73.89
CA GLU A 90 -11.86 -16.74 -74.91
C GLU A 90 -10.57 -17.37 -75.46
N CYS A 91 -9.78 -18.07 -74.65
CA CYS A 91 -8.55 -18.74 -75.10
C CYS A 91 -8.60 -20.27 -74.98
N GLY A 92 -9.73 -20.86 -74.59
CA GLY A 92 -9.88 -22.31 -74.41
C GLY A 92 -8.97 -22.95 -73.36
N GLY A 93 -8.31 -22.15 -72.51
CA GLY A 93 -7.27 -22.63 -71.58
C GLY A 93 -5.83 -22.47 -72.06
N ASP A 94 -5.60 -22.09 -73.32
CA ASP A 94 -4.26 -22.06 -73.92
C ASP A 94 -3.45 -20.79 -73.61
N LYS A 95 -3.99 -19.93 -72.72
CA LYS A 95 -3.40 -18.67 -72.22
C LYS A 95 -3.16 -17.59 -73.29
N LYS A 96 -3.20 -17.97 -74.56
CA LYS A 96 -2.97 -17.15 -75.75
C LYS A 96 -4.11 -17.36 -76.73
N LYS A 97 -4.47 -16.30 -77.44
CA LYS A 97 -5.41 -16.32 -78.56
C LYS A 97 -4.66 -16.13 -79.86
N LEU A 98 -5.22 -16.66 -80.94
CA LEU A 98 -4.82 -16.24 -82.28
C LEU A 98 -5.43 -14.86 -82.56
N ASP A 99 -4.62 -13.95 -83.09
CA ASP A 99 -5.08 -12.67 -83.62
C ASP A 99 -6.16 -12.90 -84.68
N GLY A 100 -7.06 -11.94 -84.92
CA GLY A 100 -8.21 -12.09 -85.84
C GLY A 100 -7.85 -12.45 -87.29
N GLN A 101 -6.55 -12.47 -87.61
CA GLN A 101 -5.97 -12.87 -88.90
C GLN A 101 -5.19 -14.21 -88.84
N GLY A 102 -5.24 -14.93 -87.72
CA GLY A 102 -4.67 -16.28 -87.55
C GLY A 102 -3.15 -16.39 -87.50
N LYS A 103 -2.41 -15.26 -87.49
CA LYS A 103 -0.94 -15.25 -87.70
C LYS A 103 -0.08 -14.93 -86.47
N LYS A 104 -0.64 -14.33 -85.41
CA LYS A 104 0.13 -14.00 -84.19
C LYS A 104 -0.63 -14.46 -82.94
N THR A 105 0.11 -14.95 -81.94
CA THR A 105 -0.46 -15.29 -80.63
C THR A 105 -0.46 -14.04 -79.75
N ILE A 106 -1.64 -13.57 -79.36
CA ILE A 106 -1.85 -12.46 -78.43
C ILE A 106 -2.17 -13.06 -77.06
N THR A 107 -1.66 -12.45 -75.99
CA THR A 107 -1.97 -12.87 -74.62
C THR A 107 -3.45 -12.66 -74.31
N CYS A 108 -4.06 -13.60 -73.59
CA CYS A 108 -5.49 -13.52 -73.31
C CYS A 108 -5.77 -12.57 -72.14
N ASN A 109 -6.29 -11.38 -72.45
CA ASN A 109 -6.64 -10.35 -71.45
C ASN A 109 -7.79 -10.77 -70.51
N THR A 110 -8.65 -11.71 -70.92
CA THR A 110 -9.81 -12.12 -70.09
C THR A 110 -9.43 -13.09 -68.97
N CYS A 111 -8.27 -13.74 -69.07
CA CYS A 111 -7.75 -14.58 -68.00
C CYS A 111 -6.37 -14.12 -67.51
N ASP A 112 -5.89 -12.96 -67.93
CA ASP A 112 -4.53 -12.45 -67.63
C ASP A 112 -3.46 -13.56 -67.71
N GLU A 113 -3.43 -14.28 -68.84
CA GLU A 113 -2.47 -15.38 -69.10
C GLU A 113 -2.56 -16.61 -68.19
N THR A 114 -3.52 -16.67 -67.26
CA THR A 114 -3.70 -17.83 -66.38
C THR A 114 -4.38 -19.02 -67.07
N GLY A 115 -5.14 -18.77 -68.15
CA GLY A 115 -5.92 -19.77 -68.89
C GLY A 115 -7.26 -20.12 -68.25
N HIS A 116 -7.54 -19.60 -67.07
CA HIS A 116 -8.74 -19.90 -66.29
C HIS A 116 -9.42 -18.62 -65.82
N VAL A 117 -10.75 -18.63 -65.73
CA VAL A 117 -11.50 -17.51 -65.16
C VAL A 117 -11.81 -17.85 -63.72
N TYR A 118 -11.49 -16.95 -62.79
CA TYR A 118 -11.79 -17.09 -61.37
C TYR A 118 -12.68 -15.93 -60.92
N LEU A 119 -13.64 -16.21 -60.03
CA LEU A 119 -14.34 -15.17 -59.27
C LEU A 119 -13.56 -14.95 -57.96
N PRO A 120 -12.89 -13.81 -57.75
CA PRO A 120 -12.26 -13.53 -56.47
C PRO A 120 -13.34 -13.26 -55.42
N GLY A 121 -13.28 -14.00 -54.31
CA GLY A 121 -14.07 -13.77 -53.11
C GLY A 121 -13.18 -13.41 -51.91
N PRO A 122 -13.71 -12.72 -50.89
CA PRO A 122 -12.94 -12.28 -49.71
C PRO A 122 -12.37 -13.44 -48.88
N THR A 123 -12.87 -14.67 -49.07
CA THR A 123 -12.49 -15.89 -48.37
C THR A 123 -11.40 -16.70 -49.08
N GLY A 124 -10.94 -16.26 -50.25
CA GLY A 124 -10.15 -17.10 -51.15
C GLY A 124 -11.00 -18.21 -51.79
N VAL A 125 -10.46 -18.85 -52.82
CA VAL A 125 -11.09 -19.95 -53.56
C VAL A 125 -10.09 -21.10 -53.63
N TYR A 126 -10.52 -22.30 -53.25
CA TYR A 126 -9.73 -23.51 -53.52
C TYR A 126 -10.08 -24.06 -54.89
N PHE A 127 -9.06 -24.44 -55.65
CA PHE A 127 -9.25 -25.08 -56.95
C PHE A 127 -9.09 -26.58 -56.81
N GLU A 128 -10.11 -27.34 -57.24
CA GLU A 128 -9.97 -28.78 -57.47
C GLU A 128 -9.37 -28.97 -58.88
N ASP A 129 -8.23 -29.64 -58.97
CA ASP A 129 -7.68 -30.07 -60.27
C ASP A 129 -8.48 -31.27 -60.78
N ASP A 130 -8.70 -31.33 -62.10
CA ASP A 130 -9.44 -32.41 -62.76
C ASP A 130 -8.77 -33.79 -62.67
N SER A 131 -7.60 -33.90 -62.04
CA SER A 131 -6.82 -35.12 -61.91
C SER A 131 -7.14 -35.88 -60.62
N GLY A 132 -8.33 -36.46 -60.55
CA GLY A 132 -8.52 -37.68 -59.76
C GLY A 132 -8.30 -38.89 -60.67
N PRO A 133 -7.60 -39.97 -60.25
CA PRO A 133 -7.65 -41.22 -60.98
C PRO A 133 -9.11 -41.69 -60.92
N GLY A 134 -9.82 -41.57 -62.05
CA GLY A 134 -11.14 -42.17 -62.16
C GLY A 134 -10.99 -43.66 -61.93
N PHE A 135 -11.55 -44.16 -60.82
CA PHE A 135 -11.88 -45.58 -60.76
C PHE A 135 -12.83 -45.83 -61.93
N MET A 136 -12.33 -46.55 -62.94
CA MET A 136 -13.18 -47.03 -64.02
C MET A 136 -14.05 -48.12 -63.43
N ASP A 137 -15.29 -47.77 -63.08
CA ASP A 137 -16.34 -48.77 -63.00
C ASP A 137 -16.58 -49.31 -64.42
N GLU A 138 -16.47 -50.63 -64.56
CA GLU A 138 -16.78 -51.38 -65.77
C GLU A 138 -18.28 -51.28 -66.08
N GLY A 139 -18.68 -50.17 -66.68
CA GLY A 139 -20.06 -49.89 -67.02
C GLY A 139 -20.22 -48.41 -67.26
N GLY A 140 -20.29 -48.03 -68.55
CA GLY A 140 -20.29 -46.64 -68.99
C GLY A 140 -21.21 -45.71 -68.19
N THR A 141 -20.75 -44.45 -68.09
CA THR A 141 -21.36 -43.30 -67.40
C THR A 141 -21.22 -43.22 -65.88
N SER A 142 -19.98 -43.10 -65.42
CA SER A 142 -19.64 -42.38 -64.19
C SER A 142 -18.77 -41.15 -64.51
N LYS A 143 -19.31 -40.19 -65.28
CA LYS A 143 -18.95 -38.79 -65.04
C LYS A 143 -19.86 -38.34 -63.91
N SER A 144 -19.47 -38.57 -62.65
CA SER A 144 -20.14 -37.89 -61.54
C SER A 144 -20.17 -36.41 -61.91
N VAL A 145 -21.36 -35.88 -62.19
CA VAL A 145 -21.59 -34.45 -62.35
C VAL A 145 -21.39 -33.87 -60.95
N LYS A 146 -20.13 -33.74 -60.53
CA LYS A 146 -19.80 -33.03 -59.31
C LYS A 146 -20.17 -31.58 -59.55
N ASP A 147 -20.97 -31.02 -58.64
CA ASP A 147 -21.40 -29.63 -58.73
C ASP A 147 -20.20 -28.71 -58.97
N PRO A 148 -20.33 -27.73 -59.88
CA PRO A 148 -19.22 -26.85 -60.27
C PRO A 148 -18.68 -25.99 -59.12
N ILE A 149 -19.49 -25.84 -58.07
CA ILE A 149 -19.17 -25.15 -56.83
C ILE A 149 -19.55 -26.07 -55.68
N ARG A 150 -18.58 -26.41 -54.83
CA ARG A 150 -18.81 -27.09 -53.55
C ARG A 150 -18.41 -26.17 -52.42
N TRP A 151 -19.14 -26.23 -51.31
CA TRP A 151 -18.82 -25.46 -50.11
C TRP A 151 -18.13 -26.37 -49.11
N ALA A 152 -16.93 -25.99 -48.69
CA ALA A 152 -16.24 -26.65 -47.58
C ALA A 152 -16.53 -25.92 -46.27
N GLU A 153 -16.77 -26.68 -45.21
CA GLU A 153 -16.85 -26.13 -43.87
C GLU A 153 -15.50 -25.52 -43.47
N PRO A 154 -15.50 -24.30 -42.89
CA PRO A 154 -14.27 -23.68 -42.42
C PRO A 154 -13.75 -24.41 -41.18
N ASN A 155 -12.44 -24.59 -41.07
CA ASN A 155 -11.83 -25.20 -39.90
C ASN A 155 -11.95 -24.26 -38.68
N LEU A 156 -12.82 -24.61 -37.73
CA LEU A 156 -13.10 -23.84 -36.51
C LEU A 156 -11.99 -23.91 -35.45
N ALA A 157 -10.98 -24.77 -35.60
CA ALA A 157 -9.86 -24.85 -34.66
C ALA A 157 -9.00 -23.57 -34.67
N TYR A 158 -8.78 -22.98 -35.86
CA TYR A 158 -7.99 -21.77 -36.02
C TYR A 158 -8.59 -20.53 -35.33
N PRO A 159 -9.87 -20.17 -35.51
CA PRO A 159 -10.45 -19.02 -34.79
C PRO A 159 -10.54 -19.26 -33.28
N LYS A 160 -10.68 -20.52 -32.83
CA LYS A 160 -10.65 -20.83 -31.40
C LYS A 160 -9.26 -20.58 -30.81
N GLN A 161 -8.22 -21.13 -31.44
CA GLN A 161 -6.84 -20.92 -31.00
C GLN A 161 -6.42 -19.45 -31.07
N SER A 162 -6.79 -18.74 -32.15
CA SER A 162 -6.47 -17.31 -32.32
C SER A 162 -7.06 -16.46 -31.19
N TYR A 163 -8.30 -16.76 -30.78
CA TYR A 163 -8.95 -16.08 -29.67
C TYR A 163 -8.30 -16.39 -28.33
N GLU A 164 -8.00 -17.68 -28.07
CA GLU A 164 -7.33 -18.10 -26.83
C GLU A 164 -5.95 -17.42 -26.68
N VAL A 165 -5.17 -17.34 -27.76
CA VAL A 165 -3.87 -16.65 -27.76
C VAL A 165 -4.03 -15.14 -27.49
N ALA A 166 -5.00 -14.49 -28.12
CA ALA A 166 -5.22 -13.06 -27.92
C ALA A 166 -5.58 -12.74 -26.45
N TRP A 167 -6.45 -13.54 -25.83
CA TRP A 167 -6.83 -13.34 -24.43
C TRP A 167 -5.73 -13.74 -23.43
N ASP A 168 -4.97 -14.79 -23.69
CA ASP A 168 -3.79 -15.14 -22.88
C ASP A 168 -2.75 -14.00 -22.86
N LEU A 169 -2.56 -13.29 -23.99
CA LEU A 169 -1.72 -12.12 -24.05
C LEU A 169 -2.29 -10.92 -23.26
N TYR A 170 -3.60 -10.72 -23.26
CA TYR A 170 -4.24 -9.72 -22.40
C TYR A 170 -4.09 -10.04 -20.91
N ASP A 171 -4.26 -11.30 -20.50
CA ASP A 171 -4.03 -11.74 -19.13
C ASP A 171 -2.56 -11.53 -18.70
N LYS A 172 -1.62 -11.77 -19.63
CA LYS A 172 -0.19 -11.47 -19.42
C LYS A 172 0.06 -9.96 -19.33
N CYS A 173 -0.64 -9.13 -20.11
CA CYS A 173 -0.58 -7.67 -19.98
C CYS A 173 -1.03 -7.22 -18.59
N GLU A 174 -2.16 -7.73 -18.12
CA GLU A 174 -2.70 -7.42 -16.79
C GLU A 174 -1.70 -7.79 -15.68
N LYS A 175 -1.12 -8.99 -15.76
CA LYS A 175 -0.06 -9.44 -14.85
C LYS A 175 1.20 -8.59 -14.93
N SER A 176 1.61 -8.16 -16.12
CA SER A 176 2.78 -7.30 -16.32
C SER A 176 2.59 -5.89 -15.76
N LEU A 177 1.34 -5.42 -15.63
CA LEU A 177 0.99 -4.18 -14.94
C LEU A 177 0.72 -4.37 -13.46
N TRP A 178 0.81 -5.61 -12.94
CA TRP A 178 0.42 -5.98 -11.58
C TRP A 178 -1.03 -5.56 -11.26
N LEU A 179 -1.90 -5.61 -12.27
CA LEU A 179 -3.32 -5.27 -12.14
C LEU A 179 -4.19 -6.48 -11.81
N ASP A 180 -3.62 -7.68 -11.68
CA ASP A 180 -4.33 -8.91 -11.30
C ASP A 180 -4.98 -8.70 -9.93
N VAL A 181 -6.23 -8.23 -9.96
CA VAL A 181 -7.05 -8.00 -8.78
C VAL A 181 -7.30 -9.37 -8.17
N ILE A 182 -7.15 -9.49 -6.86
CA ILE A 182 -7.28 -10.74 -6.07
C ILE A 182 -8.51 -11.62 -6.47
N ASP A 183 -9.54 -11.02 -7.07
CA ASP A 183 -10.74 -11.67 -7.62
C ASP A 183 -10.48 -12.60 -8.83
N GLY A 184 -9.33 -12.50 -9.51
CA GLY A 184 -8.95 -13.35 -10.66
C GLY A 184 -8.57 -14.80 -10.29
N ALA A 185 -8.54 -15.15 -9.01
CA ALA A 185 -8.22 -16.51 -8.56
C ALA A 185 -9.29 -17.55 -8.96
N GLY A 186 -10.44 -17.09 -9.46
CA GLY A 186 -11.59 -17.93 -9.75
C GLY A 186 -12.24 -18.40 -8.45
N ALA A 187 -13.52 -18.72 -8.49
CA ALA A 187 -14.28 -19.18 -7.32
C ALA A 187 -13.76 -20.49 -6.67
N ASN A 188 -12.70 -21.09 -7.23
CA ASN A 188 -12.13 -22.38 -6.84
C ASN A 188 -10.67 -22.32 -6.34
N ALA A 189 -10.07 -21.13 -6.16
CA ALA A 189 -8.73 -21.05 -5.58
C ALA A 189 -8.75 -21.42 -4.10
N SER A 190 -7.75 -22.17 -3.65
CA SER A 190 -7.57 -22.45 -2.22
C SER A 190 -7.25 -21.16 -1.46
N GLU A 191 -7.70 -21.07 -0.21
CA GLU A 191 -7.42 -19.92 0.67
C GLU A 191 -5.91 -19.65 0.79
N GLU A 192 -5.08 -20.69 0.78
CA GLU A 192 -3.62 -20.58 0.78
C GLU A 192 -3.07 -19.92 -0.49
N ALA A 193 -3.63 -20.24 -1.66
CA ALA A 193 -3.21 -19.62 -2.92
C ALA A 193 -3.59 -18.13 -2.96
N ILE A 194 -4.75 -17.78 -2.42
CA ILE A 194 -5.20 -16.39 -2.29
C ILE A 194 -4.30 -15.62 -1.32
N LEU A 195 -3.94 -16.22 -0.18
CA LEU A 195 -3.02 -15.62 0.79
C LEU A 195 -1.62 -15.40 0.19
N GLN A 196 -1.10 -16.37 -0.55
CA GLN A 196 0.20 -16.24 -1.19
C GLN A 196 0.19 -15.15 -2.26
N ARG A 197 -0.83 -15.10 -3.13
CA ARG A 197 -1.00 -14.01 -4.11
C ARG A 197 -1.13 -12.65 -3.46
N ARG A 198 -1.83 -12.55 -2.32
CA ARG A 198 -1.91 -11.30 -1.55
C ARG A 198 -0.53 -10.86 -1.05
N LYS A 199 0.31 -11.79 -0.59
CA LYS A 199 1.69 -11.49 -0.20
C LYS A 199 2.50 -10.99 -1.40
N ASP A 200 2.47 -11.72 -2.51
CA ASP A 200 3.21 -11.34 -3.72
C ASP A 200 2.77 -9.95 -4.24
N PHE A 201 1.47 -9.64 -4.17
CA PHE A 201 0.94 -8.32 -4.51
C PHE A 201 1.43 -7.22 -3.56
N LEU A 202 1.42 -7.47 -2.25
CA LEU A 202 1.93 -6.53 -1.25
C LEU A 202 3.44 -6.30 -1.42
N ASP A 203 4.20 -7.34 -1.72
CA ASP A 203 5.64 -7.26 -2.00
C ASP A 203 5.90 -6.43 -3.28
N ALA A 204 5.09 -6.62 -4.33
CA ALA A 204 5.16 -5.81 -5.55
C ALA A 204 4.79 -4.34 -5.29
N GLN A 205 3.76 -4.07 -4.49
CA GLN A 205 3.40 -2.71 -4.08
C GLN A 205 4.51 -2.06 -3.24
N HIS A 206 5.09 -2.80 -2.30
CA HIS A 206 6.21 -2.33 -1.49
C HIS A 206 7.42 -2.01 -2.37
N TYR A 207 7.78 -2.91 -3.29
CA TYR A 207 8.84 -2.68 -4.26
C TYR A 207 8.60 -1.42 -5.09
N ASN A 208 7.39 -1.26 -5.65
CA ASN A 208 7.03 -0.07 -6.43
C ASN A 208 7.09 1.21 -5.58
N ALA A 209 6.62 1.16 -4.34
CA ALA A 209 6.67 2.29 -3.43
C ALA A 209 8.12 2.68 -3.11
N VAL A 210 8.98 1.74 -2.70
CA VAL A 210 10.42 1.97 -2.45
C VAL A 210 11.11 2.61 -3.65
N LYS A 211 10.78 2.13 -4.85
CA LYS A 211 11.35 2.66 -6.09
C LYS A 211 10.80 4.04 -6.47
N LEU A 212 9.52 4.29 -6.20
CA LEU A 212 8.91 5.61 -6.34
C LEU A 212 9.49 6.61 -5.34
N TYR A 213 9.84 6.17 -4.13
CA TYR A 213 10.50 7.01 -3.12
C TYR A 213 11.91 7.38 -3.53
N THR A 214 12.69 6.44 -4.06
CA THR A 214 14.02 6.75 -4.64
C THR A 214 13.92 7.72 -5.83
N PHE A 215 12.84 7.63 -6.61
CA PHE A 215 12.51 8.63 -7.63
C PHE A 215 12.24 10.01 -7.02
N TRP A 216 11.37 10.09 -6.01
CA TRP A 216 11.05 11.36 -5.32
C TRP A 216 12.29 12.00 -4.69
N ASP A 217 13.17 11.20 -4.09
CA ASP A 217 14.44 11.65 -3.54
C ASP A 217 15.32 12.38 -4.56
N ARG A 218 15.43 11.81 -5.76
CA ARG A 218 16.20 12.39 -6.86
C ARG A 218 15.55 13.65 -7.40
N PHE A 219 14.22 13.66 -7.49
CA PHE A 219 13.46 14.84 -7.90
C PHE A 219 13.59 15.98 -6.89
N LEU A 220 13.46 15.71 -5.59
CA LEU A 220 13.62 16.71 -4.53
C LEU A 220 15.05 17.23 -4.46
N TRP A 221 16.05 16.36 -4.65
CA TRP A 221 17.45 16.76 -4.79
C TRP A 221 17.66 17.70 -6.00
N HIS A 222 17.01 17.42 -7.12
CA HIS A 222 17.04 18.30 -8.28
C HIS A 222 16.39 19.66 -8.01
N CYS A 223 15.26 19.68 -7.30
CA CYS A 223 14.59 20.91 -6.88
C CYS A 223 15.49 21.75 -5.97
N GLU A 224 16.15 21.12 -4.98
CA GLU A 224 17.16 21.77 -4.13
C GLU A 224 18.26 22.41 -4.97
N CYS A 225 18.84 21.62 -5.89
CA CYS A 225 19.95 22.08 -6.72
C CYS A 225 19.57 23.27 -7.63
N THR A 226 18.32 23.30 -8.08
CA THR A 226 17.82 24.34 -8.99
C THR A 226 17.44 25.62 -8.23
N LEU A 227 16.82 25.48 -7.06
CA LEU A 227 16.40 26.59 -6.22
C LEU A 227 17.60 27.26 -5.52
N ASN A 228 18.55 26.47 -5.02
CA ASN A 228 19.76 26.95 -4.34
C ASN A 228 20.95 27.12 -5.30
N ARG A 229 20.72 27.85 -6.39
CA ARG A 229 21.68 28.06 -7.49
C ARG A 229 22.98 28.78 -7.09
N ARG A 230 23.00 29.51 -5.96
CA ARG A 230 24.05 30.47 -5.56
C ARG A 230 25.00 30.02 -4.45
N MET A 231 25.00 28.74 -4.06
CA MET A 231 26.01 28.25 -3.10
C MET A 231 27.32 27.90 -3.83
N GLU A 232 28.01 28.89 -4.38
CA GLU A 232 29.36 28.71 -4.95
C GLU A 232 30.46 28.65 -3.86
N SER A 233 30.17 29.04 -2.62
CA SER A 233 31.16 29.16 -1.54
C SER A 233 31.05 28.12 -0.43
N GLN A 234 30.08 27.20 -0.48
CA GLN A 234 29.98 26.13 0.49
C GLN A 234 30.26 24.82 -0.23
N THR A 235 31.27 24.10 0.25
CA THR A 235 31.69 22.78 -0.20
C THR A 235 30.48 21.84 -0.34
N LYS A 236 30.64 20.77 -1.15
CA LYS A 236 29.65 19.68 -1.34
C LYS A 236 28.96 19.23 -0.04
N ASP A 237 29.60 19.45 1.11
CA ASP A 237 29.22 19.02 2.45
C ASP A 237 28.08 19.82 3.12
N ASN A 238 27.68 20.99 2.59
CA ASN A 238 26.63 21.82 3.20
C ASN A 238 25.25 21.74 2.53
N ARG A 239 25.11 20.95 1.46
CA ARG A 239 23.79 20.72 0.85
C ARG A 239 23.03 19.70 1.68
N ILE A 240 21.87 20.10 2.19
CA ILE A 240 20.99 19.21 2.95
C ILE A 240 20.10 18.51 1.93
N LYS A 241 20.28 17.19 1.78
CA LYS A 241 19.36 16.38 0.98
C LYS A 241 17.98 16.44 1.66
N PRO A 242 16.91 16.80 0.94
CA PRO A 242 15.56 16.75 1.49
C PRO A 242 15.27 15.33 1.97
N THR A 243 14.95 15.17 3.25
CA THR A 243 14.49 13.90 3.81
C THR A 243 12.98 13.83 3.67
N HIS A 244 12.47 12.67 3.26
CA HIS A 244 11.05 12.38 3.27
C HIS A 244 10.80 11.17 4.18
N ILE A 245 9.66 11.18 4.87
CA ILE A 245 9.27 10.10 5.77
C ILE A 245 8.68 8.98 4.92
N ILE A 246 9.37 7.84 4.87
CA ILE A 246 8.89 6.63 4.20
C ILE A 246 8.11 5.81 5.25
N PRO A 247 6.86 5.41 4.99
CA PRO A 247 6.18 4.45 5.84
C PRO A 247 6.86 3.08 5.72
N ASP A 248 7.22 2.46 6.85
CA ASP A 248 7.85 1.13 6.88
C ASP A 248 6.94 0.03 6.29
N GLU A 249 5.62 0.24 6.30
CA GLU A 249 4.64 -0.65 5.67
C GLU A 249 3.64 0.14 4.82
N LEU A 250 3.47 -0.23 3.55
CA LEU A 250 2.38 0.23 2.67
C LEU A 250 1.11 -0.63 2.86
N ARG A 251 0.85 -1.11 4.08
CA ARG A 251 -0.35 -1.90 4.36
C ARG A 251 -1.45 -0.99 4.91
N VAL A 252 -2.60 -0.98 4.24
CA VAL A 252 -3.81 -0.42 4.83
C VAL A 252 -4.30 -1.41 5.89
N LYS A 253 -3.78 -1.30 7.12
CA LYS A 253 -4.18 -2.15 8.25
C LYS A 253 -5.68 -2.01 8.53
N SER A 254 -6.42 -3.08 8.72
CA SER A 254 -7.83 -2.96 9.09
C SER A 254 -7.98 -2.32 10.48
N ALA A 255 -9.15 -1.79 10.83
CA ALA A 255 -9.39 -1.25 12.17
C ALA A 255 -9.22 -2.34 13.26
N GLU A 256 -9.53 -3.59 12.93
CA GLU A 256 -9.38 -4.74 13.82
C GLU A 256 -7.91 -5.13 14.01
N GLU A 257 -7.11 -5.11 12.94
CA GLU A 257 -5.67 -5.34 12.99
C GLU A 257 -4.98 -4.30 13.89
N LEU A 258 -5.28 -3.01 13.70
CA LEU A 258 -4.74 -1.94 14.55
C LEU A 258 -5.16 -2.08 16.02
N ALA A 259 -6.41 -2.49 16.29
CA ALA A 259 -6.87 -2.69 17.65
C ALA A 259 -6.17 -3.88 18.33
N GLN A 260 -5.85 -4.94 17.58
CA GLN A 260 -5.06 -6.06 18.09
C GLN A 260 -3.60 -5.67 18.32
N GLU A 261 -2.98 -4.95 17.39
CA GLU A 261 -1.61 -4.43 17.56
C GLU A 261 -1.51 -3.51 18.78
N ALA A 262 -2.47 -2.61 18.97
CA ALA A 262 -2.50 -1.72 20.12
C ALA A 262 -2.67 -2.46 21.47
N LYS A 263 -3.28 -3.65 21.48
CA LYS A 263 -3.38 -4.51 22.67
C LYS A 263 -2.10 -5.31 22.92
N MET A 264 -1.46 -5.80 21.86
CA MET A 264 -0.25 -6.63 21.96
C MET A 264 1.05 -5.82 21.99
N ALA A 265 0.98 -4.51 21.80
CA ALA A 265 2.15 -3.64 21.78
C ALA A 265 2.93 -3.69 23.09
N ALA A 266 4.25 -3.72 22.97
CA ALA A 266 5.18 -3.57 24.08
C ALA A 266 4.93 -2.23 24.81
N PRO A 267 5.14 -2.15 26.13
CA PRO A 267 4.82 -0.97 26.93
C PRO A 267 5.36 0.35 26.34
N GLU A 268 6.59 0.37 25.83
CA GLU A 268 7.19 1.54 25.20
C GLU A 268 6.43 2.04 23.95
N ASN A 269 5.78 1.14 23.21
CA ASN A 269 5.14 1.46 21.93
C ASN A 269 3.61 1.60 22.03
N ARG A 270 3.00 1.28 23.18
CA ARG A 270 1.53 1.29 23.35
C ARG A 270 0.89 2.62 23.03
N LEU A 271 1.52 3.73 23.44
CA LEU A 271 1.00 5.07 23.14
C LEU A 271 0.90 5.29 21.63
N SER A 272 1.97 4.99 20.89
CA SER A 272 1.99 5.15 19.43
C SER A 272 0.97 4.26 18.72
N ALA A 273 0.86 2.99 19.13
CA ALA A 273 -0.09 2.03 18.56
C ALA A 273 -1.56 2.42 18.85
N LYS A 274 -1.86 2.89 20.07
CA LYS A 274 -3.19 3.39 20.44
C LYS A 274 -3.57 4.67 19.68
N LEU A 275 -2.62 5.58 19.46
CA LEU A 275 -2.84 6.77 18.66
C LEU A 275 -3.14 6.41 17.20
N GLU A 276 -2.44 5.44 16.62
CA GLU A 276 -2.69 4.98 15.26
C GLU A 276 -4.09 4.34 15.11
N GLU A 277 -4.49 3.51 16.08
CA GLU A 277 -5.85 2.96 16.19
C GLU A 277 -6.90 4.08 16.17
N TYR A 278 -6.74 5.10 17.01
CA TYR A 278 -7.69 6.20 17.11
C TYR A 278 -7.68 7.13 15.89
N ARG A 279 -6.53 7.41 15.28
CA ARG A 279 -6.44 8.17 14.04
C ARG A 279 -7.23 7.52 12.92
N LYS A 280 -7.22 6.18 12.85
CA LYS A 280 -8.02 5.45 11.86
C LYS A 280 -9.50 5.44 12.24
N LYS A 281 -9.82 5.19 13.51
CA LYS A 281 -11.21 5.10 13.99
C LYS A 281 -11.96 6.44 13.91
N TYR A 282 -11.29 7.55 14.18
CA TYR A 282 -11.88 8.89 14.27
C TYR A 282 -11.41 9.83 13.15
N LYS A 283 -11.02 9.28 12.00
CA LYS A 283 -10.52 10.05 10.85
C LYS A 283 -11.46 11.21 10.45
N ASP A 284 -12.76 11.00 10.56
CA ASP A 284 -13.78 11.97 10.16
C ASP A 284 -14.16 12.97 11.27
N SER A 285 -13.64 12.80 12.49
CA SER A 285 -13.94 13.65 13.64
C SER A 285 -12.66 14.11 14.36
N PRO A 286 -12.11 15.29 13.99
CA PRO A 286 -10.89 15.80 14.60
C PRO A 286 -11.06 16.09 16.10
N ILE A 287 -12.27 16.45 16.53
CA ILE A 287 -12.58 16.70 17.94
C ILE A 287 -12.51 15.40 18.75
N GLU A 288 -13.12 14.31 18.28
CA GLU A 288 -13.08 13.02 18.99
C GLU A 288 -11.67 12.43 18.99
N LEU A 289 -10.93 12.56 17.89
CA LEU A 289 -9.52 12.18 17.84
C LEU A 289 -8.73 12.92 18.93
N ARG A 290 -8.81 14.26 18.95
CA ARG A 290 -8.10 15.10 19.91
C ARG A 290 -8.42 14.76 21.36
N LYS A 291 -9.70 14.46 21.68
CA LYS A 291 -10.07 14.01 23.03
C LYS A 291 -9.32 12.75 23.44
N HIS A 292 -9.27 11.75 22.55
CA HIS A 292 -8.59 10.50 22.83
C HIS A 292 -7.07 10.64 22.91
N GLU A 293 -6.46 11.51 22.09
CA GLU A 293 -5.03 11.84 22.22
C GLU A 293 -4.71 12.44 23.60
N ILE A 294 -5.53 13.41 24.05
CA ILE A 294 -5.36 14.05 25.36
C ILE A 294 -5.52 13.05 26.50
N LEU A 295 -6.52 12.15 26.45
CA LEU A 295 -6.73 11.15 27.50
C LEU A 295 -5.55 10.18 27.61
N LEU A 296 -5.00 9.71 26.47
CA LEU A 296 -3.84 8.82 26.46
C LEU A 296 -2.60 9.47 27.08
N CYS A 297 -2.42 10.78 26.89
CA CYS A 297 -1.31 11.53 27.48
C CYS A 297 -1.57 11.96 28.94
N TYR A 298 -2.83 12.18 29.32
CA TYR A 298 -3.21 12.67 30.64
C TYR A 298 -3.03 11.60 31.73
N SER A 299 -3.31 10.32 31.43
CA SER A 299 -3.13 9.25 32.43
C SER A 299 -2.70 7.91 31.85
N ILE A 300 -1.75 7.28 32.55
CA ILE A 300 -1.27 5.93 32.28
C ILE A 300 -2.36 4.86 32.38
N VAL A 301 -3.47 5.13 33.09
CA VAL A 301 -4.62 4.23 33.18
C VAL A 301 -5.20 3.91 31.79
N TYR A 302 -5.07 4.82 30.82
CA TYR A 302 -5.53 4.60 29.45
C TYR A 302 -4.59 3.72 28.60
N LEU A 303 -3.37 3.48 29.07
CA LEU A 303 -2.32 2.70 28.42
C LEU A 303 -2.10 1.32 29.06
N SER A 304 -2.68 1.10 30.24
CA SER A 304 -2.48 -0.10 31.04
C SER A 304 -3.71 -0.99 31.08
N ASP A 305 -3.47 -2.29 31.13
CA ASP A 305 -4.52 -3.29 31.37
C ASP A 305 -4.92 -3.33 32.85
N ASN A 306 -6.08 -3.92 33.16
CA ASN A 306 -6.60 -3.98 34.53
C ASN A 306 -5.61 -4.64 35.53
N ASP A 307 -4.90 -5.67 35.10
CA ASP A 307 -3.92 -6.39 35.94
C ASP A 307 -2.68 -5.52 36.21
N GLU A 308 -2.24 -4.73 35.22
CA GLU A 308 -1.16 -3.76 35.40
C GLU A 308 -1.58 -2.63 36.33
N ILE A 309 -2.81 -2.12 36.19
CA ILE A 309 -3.36 -1.09 37.08
C ILE A 309 -3.38 -1.59 38.53
N GLN A 310 -3.81 -2.83 38.77
CA GLN A 310 -3.77 -3.44 40.10
C GLN A 310 -2.33 -3.56 40.63
N THR A 311 -1.38 -3.90 39.77
CA THR A 311 0.03 -4.01 40.14
C THR A 311 0.64 -2.64 40.47
N LEU A 312 0.30 -1.59 39.71
CA LEU A 312 0.76 -0.22 39.94
C LEU A 312 0.15 0.37 41.21
N LEU A 313 -1.12 0.07 41.49
CA LEU A 313 -1.77 0.39 42.77
C LEU A 313 -1.08 -0.32 43.93
N ALA A 314 -0.79 -1.62 43.80
CA ALA A 314 -0.15 -2.39 44.87
C ALA A 314 1.28 -1.95 45.18
N LYS A 315 1.95 -1.32 44.20
CA LYS A 315 3.30 -0.75 44.34
C LYS A 315 3.30 0.72 44.78
N ASP A 316 2.13 1.30 45.07
CA ASP A 316 1.95 2.73 45.38
C ASP A 316 2.52 3.68 44.30
N ILE A 317 2.65 3.21 43.05
CA ILE A 317 3.06 4.04 41.91
C ILE A 317 1.86 4.85 41.40
N LEU A 318 0.66 4.29 41.54
CA LEU A 318 -0.59 4.90 41.11
C LEU A 318 -1.51 5.06 42.32
N SER A 319 -2.06 6.25 42.52
CA SER A 319 -2.97 6.53 43.63
C SER A 319 -4.42 6.18 43.27
N LYS A 320 -5.28 6.04 44.29
CA LYS A 320 -6.74 5.91 44.06
C LYS A 320 -7.32 7.15 43.37
N ASP A 321 -6.76 8.32 43.67
CA ASP A 321 -7.17 9.58 43.05
C ASP A 321 -6.85 9.58 41.56
N ASP A 322 -5.72 9.02 41.12
CA ASP A 322 -5.37 8.92 39.69
C ASP A 322 -6.38 8.06 38.91
N ILE A 323 -6.91 7.01 39.52
CA ILE A 323 -7.98 6.19 38.91
C ILE A 323 -9.27 6.99 38.81
N LEU A 324 -9.62 7.76 39.85
CA LEU A 324 -10.81 8.59 39.85
C LEU A 324 -10.68 9.70 38.79
N LYS A 325 -9.55 10.40 38.74
CA LYS A 325 -9.23 11.39 37.71
C LYS A 325 -9.41 10.80 36.32
N SER A 326 -8.85 9.62 36.06
CA SER A 326 -9.02 8.92 34.79
C SER A 326 -10.47 8.59 34.47
N LYS A 327 -11.28 8.14 35.43
CA LYS A 327 -12.69 7.83 35.17
C LYS A 327 -13.53 9.07 34.83
N PHE A 328 -13.25 10.21 35.45
CA PHE A 328 -14.04 11.44 35.27
C PHE A 328 -13.49 12.39 34.19
N ALA A 329 -12.21 12.27 33.82
CA ALA A 329 -11.59 13.08 32.77
C ALA A 329 -12.35 13.08 31.42
N PRO A 330 -12.89 11.97 30.90
CA PRO A 330 -13.66 11.98 29.64
C PRO A 330 -14.94 12.82 29.73
N VAL A 331 -15.57 12.83 30.91
CA VAL A 331 -16.81 13.60 31.14
C VAL A 331 -16.50 15.08 31.13
N VAL A 332 -15.45 15.48 31.83
CA VAL A 332 -14.97 16.87 31.86
C VAL A 332 -14.50 17.32 30.48
N LEU A 333 -13.73 16.47 29.79
CA LEU A 333 -13.20 16.76 28.47
C LEU A 333 -14.30 16.92 27.42
N LYS A 334 -15.45 16.25 27.57
CA LYS A 334 -16.62 16.45 26.72
C LYS A 334 -17.20 17.86 26.84
N ASP A 335 -17.10 18.49 28.00
CA ASP A 335 -17.52 19.88 28.19
C ASP A 335 -16.49 20.86 27.66
N ILE A 336 -15.20 20.65 27.94
CA ILE A 336 -14.10 21.48 27.42
C ILE A 336 -14.08 21.47 25.88
N ALA A 337 -14.35 20.31 25.27
CA ALA A 337 -14.37 20.16 23.82
C ALA A 337 -15.51 20.88 23.10
N LYS A 338 -16.48 21.46 23.83
CA LYS A 338 -17.50 22.34 23.24
C LYS A 338 -16.96 23.75 22.97
N GLU A 339 -15.81 24.11 23.53
CA GLU A 339 -15.19 25.41 23.29
C GLU A 339 -14.68 25.50 21.84
N PRO A 340 -14.89 26.64 21.16
CA PRO A 340 -14.56 26.81 19.74
C PRO A 340 -13.07 26.63 19.43
N ASN A 341 -12.18 26.87 20.40
CA ASN A 341 -10.73 26.83 20.23
C ASN A 341 -10.10 25.53 20.78
N PHE A 342 -10.91 24.51 21.09
CA PHE A 342 -10.42 23.27 21.72
C PHE A 342 -9.28 22.60 20.92
N LEU A 343 -9.36 22.60 19.58
CA LEU A 343 -8.34 22.00 18.73
C LEU A 343 -6.99 22.75 18.77
N GLU A 344 -6.99 24.02 19.15
CA GLU A 344 -5.80 24.87 19.21
C GLU A 344 -5.15 24.91 20.60
N TYR A 345 -5.82 24.35 21.61
CA TYR A 345 -5.28 24.32 22.96
C TYR A 345 -4.07 23.38 23.04
N LYS A 346 -3.00 23.88 23.67
CA LYS A 346 -1.86 23.05 24.10
C LYS A 346 -2.31 22.05 25.16
N ASP A 347 -1.70 20.87 25.16
CA ASP A 347 -2.03 19.75 26.06
C ASP A 347 -2.02 20.19 27.53
N GLU A 348 -0.98 20.91 27.96
CA GLU A 348 -0.80 21.45 29.31
C GLU A 348 -2.04 22.25 29.78
N LYS A 349 -2.53 23.16 28.93
CA LYS A 349 -3.71 23.98 29.24
C LYS A 349 -4.95 23.11 29.40
N VAL A 350 -5.09 22.05 28.60
CA VAL A 350 -6.24 21.15 28.73
C VAL A 350 -6.13 20.31 29.99
N PHE A 351 -4.94 19.87 30.38
CA PHE A 351 -4.71 19.15 31.64
C PHE A 351 -5.09 20.02 32.85
N ASP A 352 -4.66 21.28 32.87
CA ASP A 352 -5.03 22.23 33.94
C ASP A 352 -6.55 22.43 34.03
N LEU A 353 -7.23 22.51 32.89
CA LEU A 353 -8.70 22.64 32.84
C LEU A 353 -9.40 21.37 33.32
N ILE A 354 -8.84 20.19 33.02
CA ILE A 354 -9.35 18.92 33.53
C ILE A 354 -9.20 18.87 35.04
N ASP A 355 -8.00 19.09 35.57
CA ASP A 355 -7.71 19.03 37.00
C ASP A 355 -8.56 20.03 37.80
N LYS A 356 -8.66 21.27 37.30
CA LYS A 356 -9.51 22.29 37.94
C LYS A 356 -10.98 21.86 37.97
N ALA A 357 -11.52 21.35 36.87
CA ALA A 357 -12.90 20.91 36.83
C ALA A 357 -13.15 19.65 37.68
N LEU A 358 -12.16 18.77 37.82
CA LEU A 358 -12.22 17.61 38.70
C LEU A 358 -12.24 18.01 40.17
N LEU A 359 -11.41 18.99 40.55
CA LEU A 359 -11.41 19.58 41.89
C LEU A 359 -12.75 20.28 42.17
N ASP A 360 -13.19 21.18 41.30
CA ASP A 360 -14.37 22.02 41.49
C ASP A 360 -15.68 21.20 41.54
N ARG A 361 -15.81 20.16 40.71
CA ARG A 361 -17.07 19.39 40.57
C ARG A 361 -17.12 18.14 41.43
N TYR A 362 -15.97 17.51 41.69
CA TYR A 362 -15.91 16.18 42.31
C TYR A 362 -15.02 16.14 43.56
N GLY A 363 -14.30 17.22 43.87
CA GLY A 363 -13.38 17.26 45.02
C GLY A 363 -12.17 16.32 44.89
N ILE A 364 -11.85 15.87 43.67
CA ILE A 364 -10.76 14.93 43.40
C ILE A 364 -9.46 15.73 43.27
N GLY A 365 -8.39 15.31 43.95
CA GLY A 365 -7.13 16.07 44.00
C GLY A 365 -7.08 17.15 45.09
N ALA A 366 -8.06 17.20 45.99
CA ALA A 366 -7.88 17.89 47.26
C ALA A 366 -6.81 17.14 48.05
N GLU A 367 -5.64 17.75 48.21
CA GLU A 367 -4.71 17.30 49.26
C GLU A 367 -5.52 17.27 50.55
N LYS A 368 -5.75 16.07 51.08
CA LYS A 368 -6.07 15.96 52.49
C LYS A 368 -4.82 16.48 53.17
N GLU A 369 -4.87 17.70 53.69
CA GLU A 369 -4.12 18.00 54.89
C GLU A 369 -4.46 16.87 55.86
N GLU A 370 -3.54 15.92 56.00
CA GLU A 370 -3.56 15.01 57.13
C GLU A 370 -3.30 15.89 58.36
N ASN A 371 -4.35 16.57 58.83
CA ASN A 371 -4.41 16.93 60.23
C ASN A 371 -4.22 15.60 60.97
N PRO A 372 -3.18 15.48 61.82
CA PRO A 372 -2.95 14.26 62.57
C PRO A 372 -4.25 13.94 63.28
N LYS A 373 -4.83 12.77 62.95
CA LYS A 373 -6.00 12.26 63.65
C LYS A 373 -5.70 12.36 65.13
N GLU A 374 -6.46 13.19 65.86
CA GLU A 374 -6.51 13.10 67.32
C GLU A 374 -6.81 11.64 67.64
N VAL A 375 -5.81 10.94 68.17
CA VAL A 375 -6.03 9.61 68.73
C VAL A 375 -6.93 9.84 69.94
N ASP A 376 -8.12 9.25 69.93
CA ASP A 376 -8.99 9.20 71.11
C ASP A 376 -8.20 8.48 72.22
N LEU A 377 -7.61 9.26 73.12
CA LEU A 377 -6.75 8.77 74.20
C LEU A 377 -7.54 8.01 75.28
N ASP A 378 -8.87 7.93 75.14
CA ASP A 378 -9.77 7.44 76.18
C ASP A 378 -10.20 5.97 76.04
N THR A 379 -9.63 5.22 75.08
CA THR A 379 -9.88 3.77 74.98
C THR A 379 -9.13 2.98 76.06
N ASP A 380 -9.72 1.88 76.54
CA ASP A 380 -9.12 1.02 77.58
C ASP A 380 -7.74 0.49 77.18
N THR A 381 -7.54 0.23 75.88
CA THR A 381 -6.26 -0.17 75.28
C THR A 381 -5.19 0.91 75.36
N THR A 382 -5.57 2.19 75.24
CA THR A 382 -4.63 3.32 75.36
C THR A 382 -4.14 3.44 76.81
N LYS A 383 -5.05 3.28 77.78
CA LYS A 383 -4.76 3.35 79.22
C LYS A 383 -3.85 2.21 79.69
N GLU A 384 -4.08 0.99 79.20
CA GLU A 384 -3.19 -0.14 79.48
C GLU A 384 -1.78 0.06 78.89
N SER A 385 -1.69 0.60 77.67
CA SER A 385 -0.41 0.88 77.01
C SER A 385 0.39 1.96 77.75
N ILE A 386 -0.27 3.06 78.16
CA ILE A 386 0.35 4.13 78.98
C ILE A 386 0.83 3.57 80.33
N LYS A 387 0.02 2.73 80.97
CA LYS A 387 0.39 2.09 82.25
C LYS A 387 1.61 1.18 82.10
N SER A 388 1.67 0.38 81.03
CA SER A 388 2.82 -0.49 80.76
C SER A 388 4.11 0.30 80.52
N ILE A 389 4.03 1.45 79.85
CA ILE A 389 5.19 2.33 79.62
C ILE A 389 5.64 2.95 80.95
N LYS A 390 4.70 3.47 81.77
CA LYS A 390 4.99 4.03 83.10
C LYS A 390 5.61 2.99 84.04
N ASP A 391 5.13 1.75 84.01
CA ASP A 391 5.68 0.67 84.83
C ASP A 391 7.10 0.27 84.37
N ALA A 392 7.38 0.31 83.06
CA ALA A 392 8.71 0.05 82.50
C ALA A 392 9.76 1.12 82.88
N ILE A 393 9.34 2.39 82.99
CA ILE A 393 10.16 3.48 83.52
C ILE A 393 10.45 3.24 85.01
N LYS A 394 9.41 2.92 85.80
CA LYS A 394 9.55 2.66 87.24
C LYS A 394 10.46 1.48 87.56
N SER A 395 10.53 0.48 86.68
CA SER A 395 11.41 -0.67 86.83
C SER A 395 12.80 -0.47 86.23
N GLU A 396 13.17 0.76 85.84
CA GLU A 396 14.45 1.12 85.18
C GLU A 396 14.75 0.31 83.91
N SER A 397 13.72 -0.27 83.29
CA SER A 397 13.85 -1.11 82.08
C SER A 397 13.78 -0.31 80.78
N MET A 398 13.41 0.98 80.87
CA MET A 398 13.29 1.92 79.77
C MET A 398 13.64 3.32 80.27
N SER A 399 14.44 4.08 79.50
CA SER A 399 14.74 5.48 79.84
C SER A 399 13.56 6.40 79.49
N GLU A 400 13.48 7.57 80.14
CA GLU A 400 12.43 8.58 79.89
C GLU A 400 12.41 9.03 78.43
N SER A 401 13.59 9.19 77.80
CA SER A 401 13.71 9.55 76.38
C SER A 401 13.19 8.47 75.42
N GLU A 402 13.41 7.19 75.75
CA GLU A 402 12.89 6.06 74.97
C GLU A 402 11.38 5.94 75.12
N ALA A 403 10.85 6.20 76.33
CA ALA A 403 9.43 6.17 76.60
C ALA A 403 8.67 7.27 75.84
N ILE A 404 9.22 8.49 75.77
CA ILE A 404 8.65 9.59 74.98
C ILE A 404 8.68 9.24 73.48
N SER A 405 9.80 8.75 72.96
CA SER A 405 9.91 8.31 71.55
C SER A 405 8.91 7.20 71.21
N LEU A 406 8.69 6.25 72.13
CA LEU A 406 7.74 5.17 71.97
C LEU A 406 6.28 5.68 72.00
N ALA A 407 5.95 6.60 72.90
CA ALA A 407 4.63 7.21 72.99
C ALA A 407 4.29 8.07 71.76
N MET A 408 5.25 8.85 71.26
CA MET A 408 5.10 9.60 69.99
C MET A 408 4.79 8.66 68.83
N LYS A 409 5.46 7.51 68.75
CA LYS A 409 5.23 6.52 67.68
C LYS A 409 3.90 5.78 67.82
N LEU A 410 3.53 5.37 69.04
CA LEU A 410 2.31 4.61 69.31
C LEU A 410 1.06 5.46 69.16
N PHE A 411 1.09 6.70 69.64
CA PHE A 411 -0.08 7.58 69.69
C PHE A 411 -0.06 8.69 68.64
N LYS A 412 0.99 8.78 67.81
CA LYS A 412 1.13 9.81 66.75
C LYS A 412 0.92 11.23 67.27
N ILE A 413 1.49 11.51 68.43
CA ILE A 413 1.45 12.80 69.12
C ILE A 413 2.83 13.46 69.11
N ASP A 414 2.85 14.76 69.38
CA ASP A 414 4.09 15.52 69.58
C ASP A 414 4.77 15.17 70.91
N GLU A 415 6.01 15.62 71.06
CA GLU A 415 6.87 15.34 72.22
C GLU A 415 6.31 15.94 73.51
N GLU A 416 5.70 17.13 73.43
CA GLU A 416 5.07 17.81 74.56
C GLU A 416 3.87 17.01 75.10
N LYS A 417 2.95 16.57 74.22
CA LYS A 417 1.82 15.73 74.63
C LYS A 417 2.26 14.35 75.09
N ALA A 418 3.33 13.80 74.51
CA ALA A 418 3.89 12.52 74.96
C ALA A 418 4.46 12.61 76.38
N ALA A 419 5.19 13.68 76.69
CA ALA A 419 5.70 13.95 78.02
C ALA A 419 4.57 14.20 79.03
N GLU A 420 3.53 14.96 78.66
CA GLU A 420 2.36 15.22 79.49
C GLU A 420 1.59 13.92 79.82
N LEU A 421 1.37 13.05 78.82
CA LEU A 421 0.70 11.76 79.02
C LEU A 421 1.48 10.81 79.94
N LEU A 422 2.81 10.87 79.87
CA LEU A 422 3.70 10.05 80.68
C LEU A 422 4.02 10.67 82.05
N GLU A 423 3.57 11.91 82.32
CA GLU A 423 3.91 12.69 83.52
C GLU A 423 5.43 12.89 83.68
N LEU A 424 6.14 13.08 82.56
CA LEU A 424 7.59 13.28 82.53
C LEU A 424 7.91 14.76 82.31
N ASN A 425 8.99 15.24 82.93
CA ASN A 425 9.52 16.56 82.62
C ASN A 425 10.35 16.47 81.34
N LEU A 426 10.09 17.35 80.38
CA LEU A 426 11.00 17.55 79.25
C LEU A 426 12.33 18.03 79.83
N ILE A 427 13.39 17.24 79.64
CA ILE A 427 14.75 17.65 79.97
C ILE A 427 15.20 18.58 78.83
N GLU A 428 15.47 19.84 79.14
CA GLU A 428 16.06 20.81 78.21
C GLU A 428 17.40 20.34 77.61
#